data_AF-A0A4V6Z266-F1
#
_entry.id   AF-A0A4V6Z266-F1
#
_cell.length_a   1.000
_cell.length_b   1.000
_cell.length_c   1.000
_cell.angle_alpha   90.00
_cell.angle_beta   90.00
_cell.angle_gamma   90.00
#
_symmetry.space_group_name_H-M   'P 1'
#
loop_
_entity.id
_entity.type
_entity.pdbx_description
1 polymer ?
#
loop_
_entity_poly.entity_id
_entity_poly.type
_entity_poly.pdbx_seq_one_letter_code
_entity_poly.pdbx_strand_id
1 'polypeptide(L)'
;MVTNALLSRGDLVLFDRNNHKSNHHGALIQAGATPVYLETARNPFGFIGGIDAHCFEEGYLRQQIRETAPERANDARPFRLAIIQLGTYDGTIYNARQVVDKIGHLCDYILFDSAWVGYEQFIPMMKDCSPLLLELNENDPGIIVTQSVHKTAGRFLTDLADP
;
A
#
# COMPACT_ATOMS: atom_id res chain seq x y z
N MET A 1 -6.58 10.19 7.05
CA MET A 1 -7.71 9.52 7.74
C MET A 1 -7.35 8.08 8.04
N VAL A 2 -7.14 7.22 7.04
CA VAL A 2 -6.83 5.79 7.22
C VAL A 2 -5.65 5.53 8.17
N THR A 3 -4.50 6.18 7.92
CA THR A 3 -3.30 5.98 8.74
C THR A 3 -3.54 6.30 10.22
N ASN A 4 -4.10 7.46 10.53
CA ASN A 4 -4.36 7.89 11.91
C ASN A 4 -5.48 7.10 12.61
N ALA A 5 -6.30 6.36 11.85
CA ALA A 5 -7.33 5.50 12.40
C ALA A 5 -6.79 4.10 12.76
N LEU A 6 -5.79 3.62 12.03
CA LEU A 6 -5.28 2.25 12.17
C LEU A 6 -3.96 2.14 12.91
N LEU A 7 -3.09 3.15 12.77
CA LEU A 7 -1.74 3.16 13.30
C LEU A 7 -1.67 3.94 14.61
N SER A 8 -0.90 3.40 15.55
CA SER A 8 -0.44 4.03 16.77
C SER A 8 1.08 4.08 16.81
N ARG A 9 1.62 4.83 17.78
CA ARG A 9 3.07 4.98 17.94
C ARG A 9 3.72 3.61 18.19
N GLY A 10 4.76 3.28 17.42
CA GLY A 10 5.48 2.00 17.54
C GLY A 10 4.87 0.83 16.76
N ASP A 11 3.72 1.01 16.11
CA ASP A 11 3.22 0.02 15.16
C ASP A 11 4.18 -0.10 13.98
N LEU A 12 4.40 -1.33 13.49
CA LEU A 12 5.11 -1.55 12.24
C LEU A 12 4.18 -1.31 11.06
N VAL A 13 4.66 -0.52 10.11
CA VAL A 13 3.99 -0.27 8.84
C VAL A 13 4.89 -0.77 7.69
N LEU A 14 4.36 -1.69 6.87
CA LEU A 14 5.06 -2.13 5.65
C LEU A 14 4.86 -1.07 4.57
N PHE A 15 5.93 -0.46 4.11
CA PHE A 15 5.87 0.86 3.50
C PHE A 15 6.50 0.87 2.10
N ASP A 16 5.68 0.91 1.06
CA ASP A 16 6.12 1.14 -0.31
C ASP A 16 6.90 2.46 -0.40
N ARG A 17 8.15 2.42 -0.90
CA ARG A 17 9.01 3.60 -1.00
C ARG A 17 8.47 4.64 -2.00
N ASN A 18 7.58 4.24 -2.91
CA ASN A 18 6.91 5.16 -3.84
C ASN A 18 5.81 6.00 -3.19
N ASN A 19 5.37 5.63 -1.98
CA ASN A 19 4.20 6.22 -1.33
C ASN A 19 4.15 7.75 -1.39
N HIS A 20 2.96 8.29 -1.64
CA HIS A 20 2.77 9.73 -1.68
C HIS A 20 3.12 10.39 -0.33
N LYS A 21 3.49 11.68 -0.35
CA LYS A 21 3.84 12.46 0.85
C LYS A 21 2.77 12.40 1.94
N SER A 22 1.50 12.27 1.58
CA SER A 22 0.39 12.16 2.54
C SER A 22 0.51 10.92 3.42
N ASN A 23 0.96 9.78 2.87
CA ASN A 23 1.13 8.54 3.62
C ASN A 23 2.34 8.64 4.54
N HIS A 24 3.41 9.33 4.11
CA HIS A 24 4.56 9.65 4.97
C HIS A 24 4.15 10.51 6.17
N HIS A 25 3.42 11.61 5.91
CA HIS A 25 2.92 12.47 6.98
C HIS A 25 1.95 11.75 7.92
N GLY A 26 0.99 11.01 7.36
CA GLY A 26 -0.06 10.36 8.13
C GLY A 26 0.45 9.18 8.96
N ALA A 27 1.25 8.29 8.37
CA ALA A 27 1.70 7.08 9.07
C ALA A 27 2.92 7.35 9.96
N LEU A 28 3.93 8.06 9.45
CA LEU A 28 5.23 8.13 10.11
C LEU A 28 5.33 9.33 11.05
N ILE A 29 4.84 10.50 10.61
CA ILE A 29 4.97 11.75 11.39
C ILE A 29 3.83 11.90 12.40
N GLN A 30 2.59 11.74 11.96
CA GLN A 30 1.41 11.96 12.80
C GLN A 30 1.13 10.77 13.72
N ALA A 31 1.03 9.56 13.18
CA ALA A 31 0.78 8.36 13.97
C ALA A 31 2.04 7.83 14.69
N GLY A 32 3.25 8.15 14.21
CA GLY A 32 4.50 7.70 14.81
C GLY A 32 4.78 6.20 14.60
N ALA A 33 4.28 5.63 13.51
CA ALA A 33 4.56 4.24 13.13
C ALA A 33 6.00 4.08 12.65
N THR A 34 6.55 2.88 12.85
CA THR A 34 7.90 2.51 12.45
C THR A 34 7.85 1.81 11.09
N PRO A 35 8.46 2.39 10.03
CA PRO A 35 8.38 1.83 8.70
C PRO A 35 9.38 0.68 8.49
N VAL A 36 8.94 -0.36 7.80
CA VAL A 36 9.81 -1.29 7.06
C VAL A 36 9.61 -0.99 5.58
N TYR A 37 10.66 -0.47 4.92
CA TYR A 37 10.54 0.00 3.54
C TYR A 37 10.65 -1.15 2.54
N LEU A 38 9.84 -1.07 1.48
CA LEU A 38 9.94 -1.93 0.31
C LEU A 38 10.70 -1.19 -0.80
N GLU A 39 11.78 -1.78 -1.30
CA GLU A 39 12.55 -1.22 -2.41
C GLU A 39 11.73 -1.23 -3.70
N THR A 40 12.01 -0.27 -4.58
CA THR A 40 11.22 -0.06 -5.81
C THR A 40 12.12 0.13 -7.00
N ALA A 41 11.76 -0.50 -8.12
CA ALA A 41 12.49 -0.40 -9.36
C ALA A 41 12.45 1.03 -9.95
N ARG A 42 13.55 1.40 -10.61
CA ARG A 42 13.66 2.54 -11.52
C ARG A 42 14.35 2.07 -12.80
N ASN A 43 13.86 2.51 -13.95
CA ASN A 43 14.51 2.23 -15.23
C ASN A 43 15.47 3.38 -15.62
N PRO A 44 16.24 3.28 -16.73
CA PRO A 44 17.15 4.34 -17.17
C PRO A 44 16.49 5.69 -17.50
N PHE A 45 15.17 5.72 -17.68
CA PHE A 45 14.38 6.94 -17.88
C PHE A 45 13.92 7.58 -16.56
N GLY A 46 14.22 6.94 -15.43
CA GLY A 46 13.79 7.38 -14.11
C GLY A 46 12.33 7.05 -13.79
N PHE A 47 11.65 6.24 -14.61
CA PHE A 47 10.24 5.89 -14.36
C PHE A 47 10.07 5.15 -13.05
N ILE A 48 9.01 5.52 -12.35
CA ILE A 48 8.55 4.93 -11.10
C ILE A 48 7.94 3.56 -11.40
N GLY A 49 8.75 2.52 -11.24
CA GLY A 49 8.34 1.13 -11.31
C GLY A 49 7.72 0.63 -10.00
N GLY A 50 7.37 -0.66 -9.99
CA GLY A 50 6.84 -1.34 -8.82
C GLY A 50 7.91 -1.74 -7.81
N ILE A 51 7.46 -2.36 -6.72
CA ILE A 51 8.25 -2.97 -5.66
C ILE A 51 9.00 -4.17 -6.24
N ASP A 52 10.27 -4.32 -5.86
CA ASP A 52 11.07 -5.45 -6.32
C ASP A 52 10.53 -6.77 -5.79
N ALA A 53 10.55 -7.80 -6.63
CA ALA A 53 9.89 -9.08 -6.34
C ALA A 53 10.36 -9.73 -5.02
N HIS A 54 11.64 -9.60 -4.70
CA HIS A 54 12.23 -10.14 -3.47
C HIS A 54 11.67 -9.47 -2.20
N CYS A 55 11.18 -8.23 -2.28
CA CYS A 55 10.57 -7.54 -1.15
C CYS A 55 9.21 -8.12 -0.76
N PHE A 56 8.60 -8.98 -1.59
CA PHE A 56 7.40 -9.75 -1.25
C PHE A 56 7.70 -11.11 -0.63
N GLU A 57 8.97 -11.45 -0.39
CA GLU A 57 9.36 -12.70 0.24
C GLU A 57 9.34 -12.58 1.76
N GLU A 58 8.58 -13.43 2.44
CA GLU A 58 8.46 -13.40 3.91
C GLU A 58 9.82 -13.51 4.63
N GLY A 59 10.75 -14.32 4.11
CA GLY A 59 12.09 -14.45 4.66
C GLY A 59 12.85 -13.11 4.68
N TYR A 60 12.78 -12.37 3.58
CA TYR A 60 13.37 -11.03 3.46
C TYR A 60 12.67 -10.05 4.40
N LEU A 61 11.33 -10.02 4.42
CA LEU A 61 10.57 -9.13 5.31
C LEU A 61 10.88 -9.38 6.78
N ARG A 62 10.98 -10.65 7.21
CA ARG A 62 11.37 -10.99 8.58
C ARG A 62 12.80 -10.58 8.90
N GLN A 63 13.72 -10.62 7.93
CA GLN A 63 15.06 -10.07 8.13
C GLN A 63 15.02 -8.55 8.34
N GLN A 64 14.27 -7.82 7.51
CA GLN A 64 14.11 -6.37 7.66
C GLN A 64 13.47 -6.00 9.00
N ILE A 65 12.49 -6.79 9.47
CA ILE A 65 11.92 -6.61 10.82
C ILE A 65 12.98 -6.85 11.90
N ARG A 66 13.86 -7.86 11.79
CA ARG A 66 14.92 -8.09 12.79
C ARG A 66 15.86 -6.90 12.94
N GLU A 67 16.12 -6.18 11.86
CA GLU A 67 16.97 -4.99 11.87
C GLU A 67 16.25 -3.77 12.46
N THR A 68 14.92 -3.72 12.35
CA THR A 68 14.11 -2.54 12.70
C THR A 68 13.42 -2.65 14.07
N ALA A 69 12.86 -3.83 14.38
CA ALA A 69 12.05 -4.16 15.55
C ALA A 69 12.16 -5.66 15.87
N PRO A 70 13.33 -6.13 16.36
CA PRO A 70 13.63 -7.55 16.53
C PRO A 70 12.63 -8.31 17.41
N GLU A 71 12.02 -7.63 18.37
CA GLU A 71 11.01 -8.19 19.25
C GLU A 71 9.72 -8.63 18.52
N ARG A 72 9.46 -8.09 17.32
CA ARG A 72 8.28 -8.40 16.49
C ARG A 72 8.57 -9.37 15.35
N ALA A 73 9.82 -9.78 15.15
CA ALA A 73 10.23 -10.56 13.98
C ALA A 73 9.56 -11.93 13.84
N ASN A 74 9.07 -12.48 14.96
CA ASN A 74 8.41 -13.78 15.02
C ASN A 74 6.88 -13.68 15.20
N ASP A 75 6.32 -12.46 15.21
CA ASP A 75 4.87 -12.29 15.22
C ASP A 75 4.27 -12.93 13.96
N ALA A 76 3.09 -13.53 14.10
CA ALA A 76 2.36 -14.08 12.96
C ALA A 76 1.99 -12.97 11.97
N ARG A 77 1.51 -11.83 12.49
CA ARG A 77 1.18 -10.60 11.76
C ARG A 77 1.97 -9.42 12.33
N PRO A 78 3.24 -9.23 11.93
CA PRO A 78 4.07 -8.16 12.47
C PRO A 78 3.60 -6.77 12.04
N PHE A 79 2.92 -6.63 10.91
CA PHE A 79 2.54 -5.32 10.37
C PHE A 79 1.10 -4.96 10.72
N ARG A 80 0.91 -3.79 11.32
CA ARG A 80 -0.43 -3.24 11.57
C ARG A 80 -1.09 -2.79 10.26
N LEU A 81 -0.29 -2.24 9.34
CA LEU A 81 -0.75 -1.76 8.05
C LEU A 81 0.35 -1.96 7.00
N ALA A 82 0.00 -2.48 5.83
CA ALA A 82 0.80 -2.29 4.63
C ALA A 82 0.22 -1.14 3.82
N ILE A 83 1.06 -0.26 3.26
CA ILE A 83 0.63 0.81 2.36
C ILE A 83 1.33 0.61 1.03
N ILE A 84 0.55 0.20 0.02
CA ILE A 84 1.02 -0.13 -1.34
C ILE A 84 0.41 0.86 -2.32
N GLN A 85 1.24 1.46 -3.17
CA GLN A 85 0.74 2.34 -4.22
C GLN A 85 0.28 1.50 -5.42
N LEU A 86 -1.02 1.17 -5.51
CA LEU A 86 -1.56 0.23 -6.50
C LEU A 86 -1.22 0.59 -7.95
N GLY A 87 -1.22 1.89 -8.25
CA GLY A 87 -0.79 2.43 -9.54
C GLY A 87 0.23 3.54 -9.36
N THR A 88 1.42 3.37 -9.97
CA THR A 88 2.43 4.42 -10.01
C THR A 88 2.03 5.52 -10.99
N TYR A 89 2.62 6.71 -10.82
CA TYR A 89 2.37 7.84 -11.73
C TYR A 89 2.68 7.48 -13.19
N ASP A 90 3.75 6.70 -13.41
CA ASP A 90 4.25 6.33 -14.74
C ASP A 90 3.57 5.07 -15.32
N GLY A 91 2.44 4.64 -14.74
CA GLY A 91 1.59 3.60 -15.32
C GLY A 91 1.96 2.16 -14.98
N THR A 92 2.78 1.92 -13.94
CA THR A 92 2.97 0.57 -13.40
C THR A 92 1.81 0.25 -12.45
N ILE A 93 1.05 -0.82 -12.75
CA ILE A 93 -0.13 -1.24 -11.99
C ILE A 93 0.12 -2.64 -11.44
N TYR A 94 -0.07 -2.83 -10.14
CA TYR A 94 0.14 -4.14 -9.52
C TYR A 94 -1.04 -5.07 -9.76
N ASN A 95 -0.74 -6.37 -9.78
CA ASN A 95 -1.72 -7.41 -9.54
C ASN A 95 -2.05 -7.45 -8.03
N ALA A 96 -3.22 -6.96 -7.64
CA ALA A 96 -3.62 -6.86 -6.24
C ALA A 96 -3.78 -8.25 -5.58
N ARG A 97 -4.25 -9.25 -6.34
CA ARG A 97 -4.32 -10.65 -5.87
C ARG A 97 -2.95 -11.15 -5.43
N GLN A 98 -1.93 -10.97 -6.26
CA GLN A 98 -0.57 -11.41 -5.93
C GLN A 98 0.00 -10.70 -4.71
N VAL A 99 -0.30 -9.41 -4.52
CA VAL A 99 0.12 -8.67 -3.32
C VAL A 99 -0.51 -9.29 -2.08
N VAL A 100 -1.83 -9.51 -2.08
CA VAL A 100 -2.54 -10.11 -0.93
C VAL A 100 -2.04 -11.53 -0.66
N ASP A 101 -1.85 -12.35 -1.69
CA ASP A 101 -1.40 -13.74 -1.53
C ASP A 101 0.04 -13.82 -0.96
N LYS A 102 0.89 -12.83 -1.25
CA LYS A 102 2.30 -12.83 -0.84
C LYS A 102 2.54 -12.27 0.56
N ILE A 103 1.81 -11.21 0.94
CA ILE A 103 2.08 -10.47 2.19
C ILE A 103 0.85 -10.31 3.09
N GLY A 104 -0.33 -10.73 2.65
CA GLY A 104 -1.57 -10.52 3.38
C GLY A 104 -1.59 -11.19 4.75
N HIS A 105 -1.03 -12.40 4.86
CA HIS A 105 -0.95 -13.13 6.12
C HIS A 105 -0.04 -12.48 7.16
N LEU A 106 0.81 -11.52 6.77
CA LEU A 106 1.70 -10.76 7.66
C LEU A 106 1.10 -9.43 8.15
N CYS A 107 -0.06 -9.04 7.63
CA CYS A 107 -0.65 -7.72 7.85
C CYS A 107 -2.04 -7.83 8.48
N ASP A 108 -2.39 -6.92 9.39
CA ASP A 108 -3.80 -6.77 9.81
C ASP A 108 -4.64 -6.12 8.71
N TYR A 109 -4.08 -5.09 8.06
CA TYR A 109 -4.73 -4.32 6.99
C TYR A 109 -3.76 -4.05 5.84
N ILE A 110 -4.30 -3.94 4.63
CA ILE A 110 -3.58 -3.40 3.46
C ILE A 110 -4.36 -2.20 2.92
N LEU A 111 -3.66 -1.06 2.86
CA LEU A 111 -4.11 0.13 2.16
C LEU A 111 -3.51 0.13 0.74
N PHE A 112 -4.38 -0.01 -0.26
CA PHE A 112 -4.05 0.24 -1.66
C PHE A 112 -4.30 1.72 -1.98
N ASP A 113 -3.24 2.52 -2.02
CA ASP A 113 -3.31 3.90 -2.52
C ASP A 113 -3.44 3.88 -4.05
N SER A 114 -4.67 4.06 -4.50
CA SER A 114 -5.12 3.88 -5.87
C SER A 114 -5.46 5.21 -6.54
N ALA A 115 -4.87 6.31 -6.06
CA ALA A 115 -5.18 7.65 -6.55
C ALA A 115 -4.95 7.85 -8.07
N TRP A 116 -4.05 7.08 -8.68
CA TRP A 116 -3.75 7.12 -10.12
C TRP A 116 -4.53 6.08 -10.95
N VAL A 117 -5.36 5.26 -10.31
CA VAL A 117 -6.18 4.23 -10.96
C VAL A 117 -7.61 4.32 -10.41
N GLY A 118 -8.32 3.20 -10.27
CA GLY A 118 -9.72 3.09 -9.89
C GLY A 118 -10.62 2.63 -11.04
N TYR A 119 -10.13 2.75 -12.29
CA TYR A 119 -10.85 2.28 -13.47
C TYR A 119 -10.62 0.79 -13.77
N GLU A 120 -9.58 0.17 -13.18
CA GLU A 120 -9.22 -1.23 -13.42
C GLU A 120 -10.35 -2.19 -13.02
N GLN A 121 -11.19 -1.80 -12.06
CA GLN A 121 -12.38 -2.53 -11.67
C GLN A 121 -13.41 -2.70 -12.80
N PHE A 122 -13.43 -1.78 -13.78
CA PHE A 122 -14.41 -1.76 -14.87
C PHE A 122 -13.85 -2.27 -16.20
N ILE A 123 -12.57 -2.63 -16.25
CA ILE A 123 -11.90 -3.12 -17.45
C ILE A 123 -11.61 -4.62 -17.26
N PRO A 124 -12.30 -5.54 -17.96
CA PRO A 124 -12.16 -6.99 -17.72
C PRO A 124 -10.74 -7.53 -17.79
N MET A 125 -9.90 -6.97 -18.68
CA MET A 125 -8.49 -7.32 -18.81
C MET A 125 -7.66 -6.99 -17.55
N MET A 126 -8.11 -6.03 -16.72
CA MET A 126 -7.40 -5.54 -15.54
C MET A 126 -8.03 -6.01 -14.23
N LYS A 127 -8.99 -6.93 -14.26
CA LYS A 127 -9.74 -7.38 -13.08
C LYS A 127 -8.85 -7.79 -11.90
N ASP A 128 -7.72 -8.44 -12.17
CA ASP A 128 -6.79 -8.95 -11.15
C ASP A 128 -5.99 -7.83 -10.47
N CYS A 129 -6.02 -6.62 -11.06
CA CYS A 129 -5.44 -5.42 -10.46
C CYS A 129 -6.40 -4.77 -9.45
N SER A 130 -7.70 -5.11 -9.47
CA SER A 130 -8.66 -4.48 -8.56
C SER A 130 -8.72 -5.20 -7.21
N PRO A 131 -8.30 -4.56 -6.10
CA PRO A 131 -8.37 -5.17 -4.78
C PRO A 131 -9.81 -5.36 -4.28
N LEU A 132 -10.79 -4.66 -4.87
CA LEU A 132 -12.20 -4.75 -4.48
C LEU A 132 -12.95 -5.91 -5.13
N LEU A 133 -12.34 -6.58 -6.11
CA LEU A 133 -12.90 -7.77 -6.76
C LEU A 133 -12.34 -9.07 -6.15
N LEU A 134 -11.50 -8.97 -5.12
CA LEU A 134 -10.92 -10.12 -4.45
C LEU A 134 -11.98 -10.79 -3.55
N GLU A 135 -12.16 -12.09 -3.72
CA GLU A 135 -12.77 -12.93 -2.69
C GLU A 135 -11.76 -13.10 -1.55
N LEU A 136 -12.22 -12.88 -0.31
CA LEU A 136 -11.44 -12.91 0.92
C LEU A 136 -12.07 -13.87 1.94
N ASN A 137 -11.25 -14.44 2.81
CA ASN A 137 -11.66 -15.24 3.97
C ASN A 137 -11.13 -14.62 5.28
N GLU A 138 -11.43 -15.25 6.42
CA GLU A 138 -11.05 -14.76 7.76
C GLU A 138 -9.53 -14.68 8.01
N ASN A 139 -8.71 -15.33 7.19
CA ASN A 139 -7.25 -15.30 7.28
C ASN A 139 -6.63 -14.20 6.42
N ASP A 140 -7.41 -13.52 5.58
CA ASP A 140 -6.95 -12.41 4.75
C ASP A 140 -6.96 -11.09 5.53
N PRO A 141 -6.12 -10.10 5.14
CA PRO A 141 -6.11 -8.80 5.77
C PRO A 141 -7.36 -7.99 5.43
N GLY A 142 -7.71 -7.02 6.28
CA GLY A 142 -8.69 -6.00 5.92
C GLY A 142 -8.18 -5.14 4.76
N ILE A 143 -8.95 -5.04 3.68
CA ILE A 143 -8.58 -4.26 2.49
C ILE A 143 -9.20 -2.87 2.54
N ILE A 144 -8.37 -1.84 2.38
CA ILE A 144 -8.78 -0.44 2.27
C ILE A 144 -8.24 0.13 0.96
N VAL A 145 -9.08 0.88 0.26
CA VAL A 145 -8.72 1.52 -1.01
C VAL A 145 -8.97 3.01 -0.91
N THR A 146 -7.96 3.82 -1.21
CA THR A 146 -8.13 5.26 -1.41
C THR A 146 -8.02 5.56 -2.89
N GLN A 147 -8.94 6.38 -3.40
CA GLN A 147 -8.91 6.84 -4.79
C GLN A 147 -9.16 8.34 -4.86
N SER A 148 -8.49 8.99 -5.81
CA SER A 148 -8.71 10.39 -6.12
C SER A 148 -9.63 10.47 -7.33
N VAL A 149 -10.94 10.55 -7.06
CA VAL A 149 -11.98 10.59 -8.10
C VAL A 149 -11.83 11.75 -9.09
N HIS A 150 -11.02 12.76 -8.80
CA HIS A 150 -10.76 13.89 -9.71
C HIS A 150 -9.56 13.67 -10.65
N LYS A 151 -8.74 12.64 -10.42
CA LYS A 151 -7.57 12.36 -11.26
C LYS A 151 -7.94 11.53 -12.48
N THR A 152 -8.70 10.48 -12.25
CA THR A 152 -8.97 9.42 -13.25
C THR A 152 -10.44 9.13 -13.43
N ALA A 153 -11.30 9.71 -12.58
CA ALA A 153 -12.75 9.65 -12.72
C ALA A 153 -13.34 11.04 -13.00
N GLY A 154 -14.57 11.08 -13.49
CA GLY A 154 -15.21 12.31 -14.01
C GLY A 154 -15.77 13.24 -12.94
N ARG A 155 -15.02 13.57 -11.87
CA ARG A 155 -15.50 14.47 -10.80
C ARG A 155 -14.59 15.69 -10.61
N PHE A 156 -15.20 16.86 -10.47
CA PHE A 156 -14.48 18.12 -10.31
C PHE A 156 -13.80 18.25 -8.93
N LEU A 157 -12.63 18.90 -8.94
CA LEU A 157 -12.13 19.64 -7.78
C LEU A 157 -12.91 20.97 -7.76
N THR A 158 -14.09 21.00 -7.15
CA THR A 158 -14.72 22.30 -6.88
C THR A 158 -13.93 22.93 -5.75
N ASP A 159 -13.16 23.98 -6.07
CA ASP A 159 -12.69 24.92 -5.05
C ASP A 159 -13.93 25.40 -4.28
N LEU A 160 -13.97 25.12 -2.98
CA LEU A 160 -14.74 25.94 -2.05
C LEU A 160 -14.01 27.28 -1.92
N ALA A 161 -14.03 28.04 -3.00
CA ALA A 161 -13.66 29.44 -3.05
C ALA A 161 -14.82 30.17 -3.74
N ASP A 162 -15.92 30.30 -3.01
CA ASP A 162 -16.89 31.36 -3.21
C ASP A 162 -17.27 31.88 -1.80
N PRO A 163 -17.31 33.21 -1.58
CA PRO A 163 -17.36 33.84 -0.25
C PRO A 163 -18.67 33.66 0.51
#